data_AF-A0A8J6DZ17-F1
#
_entry.id   AF-A0A8J6DZ17-F1
#
_cell.length_a   1.000
_cell.length_b   1.000
_cell.length_c   1.000
_cell.angle_alpha   90.00
_cell.angle_beta   90.00
_cell.angle_gamma   90.00
#
_symmetry.space_group_name_H-M   'P 1'
#
loop_
_entity.id
_entity.type
_entity.pdbx_description
1 polymer ?
#
loop_
_entity_poly.entity_id
_entity_poly.type
_entity_poly.pdbx_seq_one_letter_code
_entity_poly.pdbx_strand_id
1 'polypeptide(L)'
;MRHIRSLMADLGPNTKWTETVRDVQHIINTSAYARSGLTPFDVLFPSADPPQSLMTPQGLTAFRRSVEVSRAMQEAALGEGEEVTAQLEPDSYVLLERIGRVDKLQQKLRGPMLLVDPAEHPNTLTIRDLNMKKEMVVHAERLRKFLTQAPRHEVEAMAACEGEYYEVDSIVDHRVEIVRRHPVLKVRLHWRGYEAAEDTWQPFDSEIDELEALDTYQERMGVKDIFDEFRVW
;
A
#
# COMPACT_ATOMS: atom_id res chain seq x y z
N MET A 1 -17.79 -3.12 -17.32
CA MET A 1 -18.34 -1.82 -17.79
C MET A 1 -19.19 -1.87 -19.07
N ARG A 2 -19.05 -2.87 -19.96
CA ARG A 2 -19.87 -2.97 -21.20
C ARG A 2 -21.38 -3.09 -20.91
N HIS A 3 -21.74 -3.88 -19.89
CA HIS A 3 -23.13 -4.15 -19.51
C HIS A 3 -23.86 -2.91 -18.96
N ILE A 4 -23.21 -2.08 -18.15
CA ILE A 4 -23.79 -0.82 -17.63
C ILE A 4 -24.01 0.18 -18.77
N ARG A 5 -23.08 0.29 -19.72
CA ARG A 5 -23.23 1.17 -20.89
C ARG A 5 -24.38 0.73 -21.79
N SER A 6 -24.59 -0.58 -21.97
CA SER A 6 -25.75 -1.11 -22.70
C SER A 6 -27.05 -0.77 -21.98
N LEU A 7 -27.10 -1.00 -20.66
CA LEU A 7 -28.28 -0.72 -19.83
C LEU A 7 -28.65 0.78 -19.86
N MET A 8 -27.66 1.67 -19.78
CA MET A 8 -27.89 3.11 -19.90
C MET A 8 -28.32 3.56 -21.31
N ALA A 9 -27.86 2.86 -22.35
CA ALA A 9 -28.26 3.14 -23.73
C ALA A 9 -29.73 2.72 -23.98
N ASP A 10 -30.17 1.61 -23.38
CA ASP A 10 -31.53 1.08 -23.54
C ASP A 10 -32.58 1.87 -22.75
N LEU A 11 -32.23 2.40 -21.56
CA LEU A 11 -33.18 3.08 -20.67
C LEU A 11 -33.32 4.59 -20.95
N GLY A 12 -32.35 5.20 -21.62
CA GLY A 12 -32.39 6.61 -22.04
C GLY A 12 -32.33 7.65 -20.89
N PRO A 13 -32.44 8.95 -21.20
CA PRO A 13 -32.19 10.04 -20.23
C PRO A 13 -33.29 10.21 -19.16
N ASN A 14 -34.46 9.57 -19.30
CA ASN A 14 -35.58 9.65 -18.35
C ASN A 14 -35.64 8.46 -17.39
N THR A 15 -34.53 7.76 -17.20
CA THR A 15 -34.47 6.55 -16.36
C THR A 15 -34.72 6.91 -14.89
N LYS A 16 -35.69 6.26 -14.26
CA LYS A 16 -35.85 6.31 -12.80
C LYS A 16 -34.75 5.48 -12.15
N TRP A 17 -33.74 6.18 -11.61
CA TRP A 17 -32.60 5.57 -10.92
C TRP A 17 -33.03 4.56 -9.83
N THR A 18 -34.11 4.85 -9.12
CA THR A 18 -34.67 3.97 -8.07
C THR A 18 -35.02 2.56 -8.55
N GLU A 19 -35.36 2.39 -9.83
CA GLU A 19 -35.76 1.10 -10.40
C GLU A 19 -34.55 0.29 -10.90
N THR A 20 -33.40 0.95 -11.15
CA THR A 20 -32.25 0.37 -11.86
C THR A 20 -31.00 0.23 -10.99
N VAL A 21 -31.01 0.83 -9.79
CA VAL A 21 -29.92 0.73 -8.80
C VAL A 21 -29.60 -0.72 -8.45
N ARG A 22 -30.61 -1.59 -8.33
CA ARG A 22 -30.38 -3.00 -7.97
C ARG A 22 -29.59 -3.74 -9.04
N ASP A 23 -29.91 -3.51 -10.31
CA ASP A 23 -29.24 -4.14 -11.45
C ASP A 23 -27.83 -3.61 -11.61
N VAL A 24 -27.63 -2.30 -11.46
CA VAL A 24 -26.29 -1.67 -11.49
C VAL A 24 -25.42 -2.20 -10.35
N GLN A 25 -25.96 -2.27 -9.13
CA GLN A 25 -25.23 -2.79 -7.97
C GLN A 25 -24.87 -4.26 -8.16
N HIS A 26 -25.77 -5.06 -8.73
CA HIS A 26 -25.50 -6.46 -9.07
C HIS A 26 -24.36 -6.57 -10.09
N ILE A 27 -24.44 -5.82 -11.21
CA ILE A 27 -23.42 -5.83 -12.27
C ILE A 27 -22.06 -5.40 -11.74
N ILE A 28 -21.99 -4.38 -10.88
CA ILE A 28 -20.72 -3.93 -10.29
C ILE A 28 -20.13 -5.02 -9.40
N ASN A 29 -20.96 -5.65 -8.56
CA ASN A 29 -20.50 -6.65 -7.59
C ASN A 29 -20.12 -7.99 -8.22
N THR A 30 -20.64 -8.32 -9.41
CA THR A 30 -20.34 -9.58 -10.12
C THR A 30 -19.46 -9.38 -11.36
N SER A 31 -19.05 -8.15 -11.67
CA SER A 31 -18.10 -7.89 -12.75
C SER A 31 -16.66 -8.03 -12.25
N ALA A 32 -15.87 -8.88 -12.93
CA ALA A 32 -14.46 -9.07 -12.62
C ALA A 32 -13.68 -7.77 -12.88
N TYR A 33 -12.85 -7.39 -11.93
CA TYR A 33 -11.96 -6.25 -12.12
C TYR A 33 -10.81 -6.65 -13.06
N ALA A 34 -10.51 -5.82 -14.05
CA ALA A 34 -9.59 -6.19 -15.14
C ALA A 34 -8.19 -6.57 -14.67
N ARG A 35 -7.73 -6.01 -13.54
CA ARG A 35 -6.40 -6.27 -12.97
C ARG A 35 -6.34 -7.56 -12.13
N SER A 36 -7.40 -7.90 -11.40
CA SER A 36 -7.40 -9.04 -10.47
C SER A 36 -8.15 -10.26 -10.99
N GLY A 37 -9.01 -10.10 -11.99
CA GLY A 37 -9.89 -11.15 -12.49
C GLY A 37 -10.99 -11.58 -11.50
N LEU A 38 -11.02 -11.00 -10.31
CA LEU A 38 -11.98 -11.31 -9.24
C LEU A 38 -13.08 -10.27 -9.18
N THR A 39 -14.27 -10.69 -8.76
CA THR A 39 -15.40 -9.80 -8.51
C THR A 39 -15.38 -9.33 -7.05
N PRO A 40 -15.96 -8.15 -6.74
CA PRO A 40 -16.17 -7.74 -5.35
C PRO A 40 -16.96 -8.77 -4.52
N PHE A 41 -17.88 -9.51 -5.14
CA PHE A 41 -18.61 -10.59 -4.48
C PHE A 41 -17.69 -11.76 -4.08
N ASP A 42 -16.76 -12.17 -4.94
CA ASP A 42 -15.81 -13.26 -4.63
C ASP A 42 -14.90 -12.90 -3.45
N VAL A 43 -14.57 -11.62 -3.31
CA VAL A 43 -13.76 -11.12 -2.19
C VAL A 43 -14.51 -11.22 -0.86
N LEU A 44 -15.81 -10.94 -0.87
CA LEU A 44 -16.64 -10.92 0.33
C LEU A 44 -17.21 -12.31 0.69
N PHE A 45 -17.47 -13.15 -0.32
CA PHE A 45 -18.13 -14.45 -0.15
C PHE A 45 -17.35 -15.58 -0.85
N PRO A 46 -16.14 -15.92 -0.39
CA PRO A 46 -15.22 -16.84 -1.06
C PRO A 46 -15.65 -18.32 -1.10
N SER A 47 -16.77 -18.67 -0.48
CA SER A 47 -17.34 -20.03 -0.42
C SER A 47 -18.79 -20.12 -0.88
N ALA A 48 -19.39 -19.01 -1.31
CA ALA A 48 -20.72 -19.02 -1.90
C ALA A 48 -20.58 -19.28 -3.41
N ASP A 49 -21.38 -20.20 -3.96
CA ASP A 49 -21.42 -20.39 -5.40
C ASP A 49 -21.82 -19.07 -6.07
N PRO A 50 -20.95 -18.44 -6.88
CA PRO A 50 -21.36 -17.29 -7.65
C PRO A 50 -22.44 -17.76 -8.65
N PRO A 51 -23.40 -16.91 -9.04
CA PRO A 51 -24.22 -17.18 -10.20
C PRO A 51 -23.32 -17.16 -11.46
N GLN A 52 -22.79 -18.35 -11.77
CA GLN A 52 -22.08 -18.80 -12.97
C GLN A 52 -20.89 -17.96 -13.48
N SER A 53 -19.70 -18.56 -13.32
CA SER A 53 -18.65 -18.77 -14.33
C SER A 53 -17.26 -18.14 -14.09
N LEU A 54 -16.26 -19.03 -14.19
CA LEU A 54 -14.81 -18.89 -14.36
C LEU A 54 -13.94 -18.56 -13.13
N MET A 55 -13.46 -19.63 -12.47
CA MET A 55 -12.29 -19.62 -11.60
C MET A 55 -11.20 -20.53 -12.15
N THR A 56 -9.96 -20.05 -12.19
CA THR A 56 -8.78 -20.92 -12.32
C THR A 56 -8.28 -21.30 -10.91
N PRO A 57 -7.82 -22.55 -10.70
CA PRO A 57 -7.42 -23.04 -9.37
C PRO A 57 -6.24 -22.30 -8.73
N GLN A 58 -5.41 -21.64 -9.54
CA GLN A 58 -4.14 -21.04 -9.09
C GLN A 58 -4.34 -19.69 -8.38
N GLY A 59 -5.36 -18.91 -8.76
CA GLY A 59 -5.71 -17.64 -8.10
C GLY A 59 -6.31 -17.81 -6.69
N LEU A 60 -7.01 -18.93 -6.47
CA LEU A 60 -7.66 -19.27 -5.18
C LEU A 60 -6.65 -19.47 -4.03
N THR A 61 -5.49 -20.06 -4.30
CA THR A 61 -4.47 -20.36 -3.27
C THR A 61 -3.73 -19.12 -2.80
N ALA A 62 -3.35 -18.22 -3.71
CA ALA A 62 -2.71 -16.96 -3.35
C ALA A 62 -3.67 -16.02 -2.61
N PHE A 63 -4.95 -16.05 -3.01
CA PHE A 63 -6.00 -15.26 -2.38
C PHE A 63 -6.35 -15.73 -0.96
N ARG A 64 -6.44 -17.05 -0.72
CA ARG A 64 -6.69 -17.59 0.64
C ARG A 64 -5.66 -17.13 1.66
N ARG A 65 -4.37 -17.11 1.29
CA ARG A 65 -3.30 -16.57 2.15
C ARG A 65 -3.47 -15.08 2.45
N SER A 66 -3.82 -14.29 1.44
CA SER A 66 -4.04 -12.84 1.61
C SER A 66 -5.23 -12.53 2.53
N VAL A 67 -6.32 -13.30 2.42
CA VAL A 67 -7.52 -13.15 3.26
C VAL A 67 -7.27 -13.62 4.69
N GLU A 68 -6.56 -14.73 4.89
CA GLU A 68 -6.18 -15.22 6.22
C GLU A 68 -5.29 -14.21 6.95
N VAL A 69 -4.30 -13.63 6.27
CA VAL A 69 -3.44 -12.57 6.83
C VAL A 69 -4.26 -11.33 7.17
N SER A 70 -5.17 -10.92 6.28
CA SER A 70 -6.03 -9.75 6.51
C SER A 70 -7.02 -9.97 7.66
N ARG A 71 -7.55 -11.19 7.81
CA ARG A 71 -8.44 -11.57 8.91
C ARG A 71 -7.70 -11.61 10.23
N ALA A 72 -6.50 -12.21 10.27
CA ALA A 72 -5.66 -12.23 11.46
C ALA A 72 -5.26 -10.80 11.89
N MET A 73 -4.98 -9.91 10.93
CA MET A 73 -4.71 -8.49 11.21
C MET A 73 -5.95 -7.75 11.74
N GLN A 74 -7.13 -8.02 11.19
CA GLN A 74 -8.38 -7.44 11.68
C GLN A 74 -8.78 -7.97 13.05
N GLU A 75 -8.60 -9.27 13.31
CA GLU A 75 -8.84 -9.89 14.63
C GLU A 75 -7.86 -9.35 15.68
N ALA A 76 -6.58 -9.16 15.32
CA ALA A 76 -5.60 -8.47 16.17
C ALA A 76 -5.95 -6.99 16.42
N ALA A 77 -6.59 -6.32 15.46
CA ALA A 77 -7.02 -4.93 15.59
C ALA A 77 -8.38 -4.76 16.31
N LEU A 78 -9.24 -5.78 16.29
CA LEU A 78 -10.55 -5.84 16.94
C LEU A 78 -10.49 -6.39 18.38
N GLY A 79 -9.34 -6.96 18.79
CA GLY A 79 -9.05 -7.22 20.19
C GLY A 79 -9.19 -5.93 20.99
N GLU A 80 -10.24 -5.86 21.80
CA GLU A 80 -10.62 -4.69 22.59
C GLU A 80 -9.41 -4.12 23.35
N GLY A 81 -9.04 -2.88 23.02
CA GLY A 81 -8.88 -1.77 23.96
C GLY A 81 -8.22 -1.99 25.32
N GLU A 82 -7.29 -2.93 25.49
CA GLU A 82 -6.39 -2.87 26.64
C GLU A 82 -5.43 -1.72 26.37
N GLU A 83 -5.37 -0.71 27.25
CA GLU A 83 -4.43 0.40 27.16
C GLU A 83 -3.00 -0.14 27.33
N VAL A 84 -2.43 -0.67 26.24
CA VAL A 84 -1.11 -1.30 26.22
C VAL A 84 0.03 -0.26 26.20
N THR A 85 -0.15 0.89 26.84
CA THR A 85 0.93 1.87 27.01
C THR A 85 1.85 1.50 28.17
N ALA A 86 1.40 0.66 29.12
CA ALA A 86 2.14 0.40 30.36
C ALA A 86 3.04 -0.86 30.36
N GLN A 87 2.99 -1.74 29.35
CA GLN A 87 3.68 -3.04 29.37
C GLN A 87 4.24 -3.46 28.00
N LEU A 88 4.89 -2.52 27.30
CA LEU A 88 5.66 -2.84 26.10
C LEU A 88 7.07 -3.25 26.54
N GLU A 89 7.38 -4.54 26.44
CA GLU A 89 8.72 -5.04 26.72
C GLU A 89 9.65 -4.75 25.52
N PRO A 90 10.94 -4.43 25.76
CA PRO A 90 11.93 -4.32 24.68
C PRO A 90 11.94 -5.59 23.82
N ASP A 91 12.16 -5.44 22.52
CA ASP A 91 12.15 -6.52 21.51
C ASP A 91 10.76 -7.11 21.20
N SER A 92 9.68 -6.46 21.66
CA SER A 92 8.31 -6.83 21.28
C SER A 92 7.88 -6.24 19.93
N TYR A 93 6.94 -6.90 19.26
CA TYR A 93 6.34 -6.41 18.03
C TYR A 93 5.17 -5.47 18.32
N VAL A 94 5.14 -4.34 17.61
CA VAL A 94 4.12 -3.29 17.75
C VAL A 94 3.60 -2.85 16.40
N LEU A 95 2.34 -2.43 16.35
CA LEU A 95 1.72 -1.78 15.20
C LEU A 95 1.72 -0.26 15.39
N LEU A 96 1.99 0.48 14.32
CA LEU A 96 2.02 1.95 14.33
C LEU A 96 0.78 2.55 13.68
N GLU A 97 0.11 3.51 14.32
CA GLU A 97 -1.00 4.23 13.71
C GLU A 97 -0.52 5.21 12.61
N ARG A 98 -1.16 5.14 11.43
CA ARG A 98 -0.88 6.02 10.29
C ARG A 98 -1.41 7.43 10.55
N ILE A 99 -0.58 8.45 10.33
CA ILE A 99 -1.00 9.86 10.41
C ILE A 99 -1.53 10.33 9.06
N GLY A 100 -2.64 11.08 9.08
CA GLY A 100 -3.12 11.84 7.94
C GLY A 100 -4.22 11.15 7.15
N ARG A 101 -4.38 11.56 5.89
CA ARG A 101 -5.43 11.06 5.00
C ARG A 101 -5.01 9.71 4.42
N VAL A 102 -5.45 8.63 5.07
CA VAL A 102 -5.34 7.27 4.54
C VAL A 102 -6.38 7.04 3.45
N ASP A 103 -6.01 6.30 2.41
CA ASP A 103 -6.94 5.85 1.39
C ASP A 103 -7.96 4.88 2.00
N LYS A 104 -9.17 4.83 1.45
CA LYS A 104 -10.28 4.02 2.00
C LYS A 104 -9.99 2.52 2.10
N LEU A 105 -8.99 2.03 1.37
CA LEU A 105 -8.58 0.63 1.35
C LEU A 105 -7.33 0.36 2.19
N GLN A 106 -6.67 1.39 2.73
CA GLN A 106 -5.51 1.23 3.58
C GLN A 106 -5.94 0.92 5.01
N GLN A 107 -5.21 0.01 5.65
CA GLN A 107 -5.40 -0.27 7.07
C GLN A 107 -4.94 0.92 7.92
N LYS A 108 -5.63 1.19 9.03
CA LYS A 108 -5.31 2.31 9.94
C LYS A 108 -3.98 2.10 10.68
N LEU A 109 -3.69 0.85 11.01
CA LEU A 109 -2.46 0.43 11.66
C LEU A 109 -1.48 -0.06 10.59
N ARG A 110 -0.21 0.29 10.76
CA ARG A 110 0.90 -0.11 9.91
C ARG A 110 1.85 -1.02 10.66
N GLY A 111 2.05 -2.19 10.07
CA GLY A 111 3.15 -3.13 10.16
C GLY A 111 3.40 -3.70 11.55
N PRO A 112 3.79 -4.96 11.70
CA PRO A 112 4.55 -5.35 12.88
C PRO A 112 5.96 -4.71 12.79
N MET A 113 6.24 -3.77 13.67
CA MET A 113 7.55 -3.12 13.86
C MET A 113 8.19 -3.62 15.14
N LEU A 114 9.52 -3.56 15.23
CA LEU A 114 10.25 -4.01 16.41
C LEU A 114 10.48 -2.85 17.38
N LEU A 115 10.16 -3.03 18.66
CA LEU A 115 10.47 -2.07 19.71
C LEU A 115 11.92 -2.26 20.18
N VAL A 116 12.78 -1.24 20.06
CA VAL A 116 14.22 -1.37 20.35
C VAL A 116 14.58 -0.97 21.79
N ASP A 117 13.84 -0.01 22.38
CA ASP A 117 13.90 0.56 23.75
C ASP A 117 15.27 0.99 24.36
N PRO A 118 15.34 2.06 25.20
CA PRO A 118 14.35 3.12 25.46
C PRO A 118 14.77 4.48 24.90
N ALA A 119 13.80 5.21 24.36
CA ALA A 119 14.00 6.61 24.04
C ALA A 119 14.10 7.45 25.34
N GLU A 120 14.84 8.55 25.26
CA GLU A 120 15.24 9.42 26.38
C GLU A 120 14.07 10.08 27.15
N HIS A 121 12.83 9.89 26.71
CA HIS A 121 11.63 10.52 27.27
C HIS A 121 10.50 9.52 27.50
N PRO A 122 9.71 9.69 28.57
CA PRO A 122 8.72 8.70 29.03
C PRO A 122 7.59 8.40 28.02
N ASN A 123 7.37 9.28 27.04
CA ASN A 123 6.26 9.16 26.10
C ASN A 123 6.70 8.90 24.66
N THR A 124 8.01 8.82 24.40
CA THR A 124 8.54 8.55 23.07
C THR A 124 9.29 7.24 23.09
N LEU A 125 9.06 6.40 22.09
CA LEU A 125 9.68 5.09 21.95
C LEU A 125 10.35 4.99 20.59
N THR A 126 11.53 4.36 20.56
CA THR A 126 12.25 4.08 19.32
C THR A 126 11.81 2.73 18.79
N ILE A 127 11.22 2.74 17.60
CA ILE A 127 10.80 1.54 16.88
C ILE A 127 11.66 1.37 15.62
N ARG A 128 11.87 0.13 15.19
CA ARG A 128 12.59 -0.22 13.97
C ARG A 128 11.62 -0.87 12.99
N ASP A 129 11.54 -0.30 11.80
CA ASP A 129 10.81 -0.88 10.68
C ASP A 129 11.53 -2.15 10.22
N LEU A 130 10.85 -3.30 10.20
CA LEU A 130 11.45 -4.57 9.80
C LEU A 130 11.85 -4.60 8.31
N ASN A 131 11.15 -3.83 7.47
CA ASN A 131 11.39 -3.81 6.03
C ASN A 131 12.58 -2.92 5.69
N MET A 132 12.50 -1.65 6.09
CA MET A 132 13.51 -0.64 5.76
C MET A 132 14.73 -0.70 6.69
N LYS A 133 14.64 -1.47 7.79
CA LYS A 133 15.64 -1.50 8.89
C LYS A 133 15.93 -0.12 9.47
N LYS A 134 15.02 0.84 9.26
CA LYS A 134 15.14 2.23 9.69
C LYS A 134 14.55 2.39 11.09
N GLU A 135 15.25 3.12 11.94
CA GLU A 135 14.78 3.47 13.27
C GLU A 135 14.01 4.80 13.22
N MET A 136 12.90 4.86 13.95
CA MET A 136 12.07 6.06 14.07
C MET A 136 11.59 6.23 15.51
N VAL A 137 11.55 7.49 15.95
CA VAL A 137 11.04 7.85 17.27
C VAL A 137 9.57 8.22 17.12
N VAL A 138 8.70 7.54 17.86
CA VAL A 138 7.24 7.75 17.82
C VAL A 138 6.67 7.94 19.22
N HIS A 139 5.51 8.56 19.31
CA HIS A 139 4.78 8.70 20.56
C HIS A 139 4.13 7.37 20.97
N ALA A 140 4.21 7.01 22.25
CA ALA A 140 3.73 5.72 22.77
C ALA A 140 2.22 5.49 22.50
N GLU A 141 1.40 6.54 22.52
CA GLU A 141 -0.05 6.45 22.24
C GLU A 141 -0.38 5.96 20.82
N ARG A 142 0.55 6.13 19.88
CA ARG A 142 0.37 5.71 18.48
C ARG A 142 0.76 4.24 18.27
N LEU A 143 1.24 3.57 19.31
CA LEU A 143 1.63 2.18 19.25
C LEU A 143 0.51 1.28 19.79
N ARG A 144 0.27 0.18 19.10
CA ARG A 144 -0.60 -0.92 19.56
C ARG A 144 0.25 -2.18 19.66
N LYS A 145 0.04 -2.99 20.69
CA LYS A 145 0.79 -4.25 20.82
C LYS A 145 0.36 -5.24 19.74
N PHE A 146 1.33 -5.81 19.03
CA PHE A 146 1.05 -6.87 18.08
C PHE A 146 1.19 -8.22 18.78
N LEU A 147 0.05 -8.78 19.21
CA LEU A 147 0.01 -10.09 19.85
C LEU A 147 0.09 -11.18 18.79
N THR A 148 1.30 -11.68 18.52
CA THR A 148 1.51 -12.82 17.63
C THR A 148 2.30 -13.92 18.32
N GLN A 149 1.93 -15.17 18.05
CA GLN A 149 2.71 -16.36 18.39
C GLN A 149 3.52 -16.87 17.19
N ALA A 150 3.43 -16.18 16.06
CA ALA A 150 4.13 -16.57 14.84
C ALA A 150 5.64 -16.44 15.01
N PRO A 151 6.43 -17.33 14.37
CA PRO A 151 7.89 -17.22 14.38
C PRO A 151 8.34 -15.94 13.66
N ARG A 152 9.49 -15.40 14.05
CA ARG A 152 10.04 -14.12 13.55
C ARG A 152 10.02 -13.97 12.01
N HIS A 153 10.35 -15.04 11.28
CA HIS A 153 10.38 -15.00 9.82
C HIS A 153 8.99 -14.79 9.18
N GLU A 154 7.92 -15.25 9.83
CA GLU A 154 6.54 -14.99 9.38
C GLU A 154 6.14 -13.54 9.66
N VAL A 155 6.55 -12.99 10.80
CA VAL A 155 6.30 -11.58 11.16
C VAL A 155 7.02 -10.64 10.20
N GLU A 156 8.26 -10.95 9.84
CA GLU A 156 9.02 -10.23 8.82
C GLU A 156 8.34 -10.33 7.44
N ALA A 157 7.80 -11.50 7.07
CA ALA A 157 7.02 -11.66 5.84
C ALA A 157 5.71 -10.84 5.86
N MET A 158 5.02 -10.77 7.01
CA MET A 158 3.81 -9.94 7.18
C MET A 158 4.11 -8.46 7.05
N ALA A 159 5.23 -7.99 7.64
CA ALA A 159 5.69 -6.62 7.46
C ALA A 159 5.96 -6.33 5.97
N ALA A 160 6.61 -7.26 5.26
CA ALA A 160 6.94 -7.08 3.85
C ALA A 160 5.70 -6.97 2.94
N CYS A 161 4.60 -7.66 3.28
CA CYS A 161 3.37 -7.59 2.49
C CYS A 161 2.65 -6.24 2.56
N GLU A 162 2.92 -5.39 3.55
CA GLU A 162 2.19 -4.14 3.73
C GLU A 162 2.78 -2.94 2.97
N GLY A 163 3.99 -3.09 2.43
CA GLY A 163 4.61 -2.10 1.57
C GLY A 163 4.42 -2.46 0.10
N GLU A 164 3.84 -1.54 -0.67
CA GLU A 164 3.96 -1.57 -2.12
C GLU A 164 5.35 -1.05 -2.52
N TYR A 165 6.40 -1.79 -2.16
CA TYR A 165 7.75 -1.50 -2.61
C TYR A 165 7.97 -2.12 -3.99
N TYR A 166 8.34 -1.28 -4.95
CA TYR A 166 8.65 -1.71 -6.31
C TYR A 166 10.15 -1.46 -6.57
N GLU A 167 10.82 -2.45 -7.14
CA GLU A 167 12.21 -2.28 -7.57
C GLU A 167 12.26 -1.38 -8.82
N VAL A 168 13.10 -0.35 -8.77
CA VAL A 168 13.36 0.53 -9.91
C VAL A 168 14.40 -0.14 -10.80
N ASP A 169 14.11 -0.26 -12.09
CA ASP A 169 15.06 -0.78 -13.07
C ASP A 169 15.95 0.33 -13.62
N SER A 170 15.34 1.41 -14.10
CA SER A 170 16.09 2.55 -14.65
C SER A 170 15.32 3.86 -14.60
N ILE A 171 16.06 4.96 -14.69
CA ILE A 171 15.48 6.30 -14.87
C ILE A 171 15.42 6.61 -16.37
N VAL A 172 14.22 6.95 -16.83
CA VAL A 172 13.96 7.22 -18.24
C VAL A 172 14.17 8.70 -18.56
N ASP A 173 13.64 9.57 -17.71
CA ASP A 173 13.59 11.00 -17.97
C ASP A 173 13.51 11.81 -16.66
N HIS A 174 13.73 13.12 -16.75
CA HIS A 174 13.60 14.06 -15.63
C HIS A 174 12.99 15.38 -16.10
N ARG A 175 12.28 16.06 -15.21
CA ARG A 175 11.73 17.40 -15.47
C ARG A 175 11.61 18.20 -14.19
N VAL A 176 11.77 19.51 -14.30
CA VAL A 176 11.51 20.45 -13.21
C VAL A 176 10.11 21.04 -13.39
N GLU A 177 9.24 20.85 -12.41
CA GLU A 177 7.91 21.46 -12.37
C GLU A 177 7.85 22.55 -11.31
N ILE A 178 7.22 23.69 -11.61
CA ILE A 178 7.03 24.76 -10.63
C ILE A 178 5.71 24.51 -9.90
N VAL A 179 5.79 24.04 -8.65
CA VAL A 179 4.63 23.81 -7.78
C VAL A 179 4.57 24.94 -6.75
N ARG A 180 3.50 25.73 -6.77
CA ARG A 180 3.28 26.84 -5.82
C ARG A 180 4.48 27.81 -5.70
N ARG A 181 5.14 28.10 -6.83
CA ARG A 181 6.36 28.93 -6.96
C ARG A 181 7.66 28.32 -6.46
N HIS A 182 7.65 27.05 -6.05
CA HIS A 182 8.86 26.30 -5.74
C HIS A 182 9.17 25.33 -6.89
N PRO A 183 10.40 25.30 -7.41
CA PRO A 183 10.79 24.27 -8.36
C PRO A 183 10.83 22.92 -7.65
N VAL A 184 10.23 21.90 -8.25
CA VAL A 184 10.22 20.52 -7.76
C VAL A 184 10.73 19.65 -8.90
N LEU A 185 11.82 18.94 -8.65
CA LEU A 185 12.37 17.97 -9.59
C LEU A 185 11.53 16.70 -9.54
N LYS A 186 11.11 16.23 -10.72
CA LYS A 186 10.44 14.94 -10.89
C LYS A 186 11.23 14.07 -11.83
N VAL A 187 11.30 12.79 -11.50
CA VAL A 187 12.03 11.77 -12.23
C VAL A 187 11.03 10.72 -12.72
N ARG A 188 11.18 10.29 -13.96
CA ARG A 188 10.37 9.21 -14.53
C ARG A 188 11.08 7.88 -14.34
N LEU A 189 10.48 7.02 -13.52
CA LEU A 189 11.01 5.70 -13.19
C LEU A 189 10.43 4.64 -14.10
N HIS A 190 11.29 3.74 -14.58
CA HIS A 190 10.92 2.46 -15.15
C HIS A 190 11.01 1.39 -14.06
N TRP A 191 9.90 0.67 -13.86
CA TRP A 191 9.78 -0.34 -12.81
C TRP A 191 10.21 -1.70 -13.32
N ARG A 192 10.97 -2.43 -12.50
CA ARG A 192 11.48 -3.75 -12.87
C ARG A 192 10.33 -4.74 -13.06
N GLY A 193 10.26 -5.34 -14.26
CA GLY A 193 9.22 -6.32 -14.60
C GLY A 193 7.91 -5.71 -15.09
N TYR A 194 7.86 -4.39 -15.31
CA TYR A 194 6.71 -3.70 -15.86
C TYR A 194 7.02 -3.11 -17.25
N GLU A 195 5.97 -2.78 -18.01
CA GLU A 195 6.13 -2.20 -19.33
C GLU A 195 6.37 -0.68 -19.25
N ALA A 196 6.99 -0.09 -20.28
CA ALA A 196 7.24 1.35 -20.37
C ALA A 196 5.96 2.23 -20.32
N ALA A 197 4.80 1.62 -20.56
CA ALA A 197 3.50 2.28 -20.41
C ALA A 197 3.13 2.56 -18.94
N GLU A 198 3.74 1.82 -18.01
CA GLU A 198 3.50 1.93 -16.57
C GLU A 198 4.58 2.77 -15.86
N ASP A 199 5.48 3.40 -16.61
CA ASP A 199 6.43 4.36 -16.06
C ASP A 199 5.70 5.51 -15.39
N THR A 200 6.12 5.87 -14.18
CA THR A 200 5.49 6.94 -13.42
C THR A 200 6.48 8.04 -13.06
N TRP A 201 5.96 9.26 -12.94
CA TRP A 201 6.71 10.41 -12.46
C TRP A 201 6.66 10.46 -10.94
N GLN A 202 7.83 10.35 -10.30
CA GLN A 202 8.00 10.46 -8.87
C GLN A 202 8.76 11.76 -8.51
N PRO A 203 8.47 12.39 -7.36
CA PRO A 203 9.27 13.50 -6.86
C PRO A 203 10.69 13.04 -6.51
N PHE A 204 11.67 13.90 -6.72
CA PHE A 204 13.04 13.64 -6.29
C PHE A 204 13.15 13.77 -4.77
N ASP A 205 13.17 12.62 -4.10
CA ASP A 205 13.29 12.48 -2.65
C ASP A 205 14.57 11.70 -2.28
N SER A 206 14.89 11.59 -0.98
CA SER A 206 16.10 10.89 -0.50
C SER A 206 16.19 9.43 -0.96
N GLU A 207 15.05 8.75 -1.17
CA GLU A 207 15.01 7.37 -1.65
C GLU A 207 15.46 7.25 -3.11
N ILE A 208 15.20 8.26 -3.95
CA ILE A 208 15.64 8.26 -5.36
C ILE A 208 17.12 8.63 -5.46
N ASP A 209 17.60 9.48 -4.56
CA ASP A 209 19.00 9.90 -4.49
C ASP A 209 19.96 8.75 -4.16
N GLU A 210 19.49 7.74 -3.42
CA GLU A 210 20.26 6.55 -3.06
C GLU A 210 20.24 5.45 -4.15
N LEU A 211 19.53 5.64 -5.27
CA LEU A 211 19.43 4.63 -6.33
C LEU A 211 20.68 4.60 -7.22
N GLU A 212 21.27 3.42 -7.41
CA GLU A 212 22.35 3.19 -8.39
C GLU A 212 21.93 3.56 -9.84
N ALA A 213 20.63 3.44 -10.13
CA ALA A 213 20.04 3.83 -11.41
C ALA A 213 20.18 5.35 -11.67
N LEU A 214 20.28 6.17 -10.63
CA LEU A 214 20.48 7.61 -10.74
C LEU A 214 21.88 7.96 -11.23
N ASP A 215 22.91 7.33 -10.67
CA ASP A 215 24.30 7.55 -11.09
C ASP A 215 24.47 7.25 -12.58
N THR A 216 23.94 6.10 -13.01
CA THR A 216 23.96 5.69 -14.43
C THR A 216 23.25 6.70 -15.34
N TYR A 217 22.13 7.25 -14.87
CA TYR A 217 21.35 8.24 -15.61
C TYR A 217 22.06 9.60 -15.70
N GLN A 218 22.65 10.06 -14.59
CA GLN A 218 23.40 11.31 -14.52
C GLN A 218 24.63 11.28 -15.43
N GLU A 219 25.35 10.16 -15.46
CA GLU A 219 26.50 9.95 -16.36
C GLU A 219 26.06 9.96 -17.83
N ARG A 220 24.95 9.28 -18.15
CA ARG A 220 24.43 9.20 -19.53
C ARG A 220 23.99 10.55 -20.07
N MET A 221 23.31 11.36 -19.24
CA MET A 221 22.69 12.61 -19.67
C MET A 221 23.55 13.86 -19.36
N GLY A 222 24.60 13.73 -18.54
CA GLY A 222 25.49 14.82 -18.16
C GLY A 222 24.83 15.91 -17.31
N VAL A 223 23.84 15.55 -16.47
CA VAL A 223 22.96 16.51 -15.74
C VAL A 223 23.20 16.54 -14.23
N LYS A 224 24.37 16.10 -13.77
CA LYS A 224 24.71 16.02 -12.34
C LYS A 224 24.43 17.31 -11.57
N ASP A 225 24.79 18.45 -12.16
CA ASP A 225 24.61 19.78 -11.55
C ASP A 225 23.14 20.10 -11.22
N ILE A 226 22.18 19.59 -12.02
CA ILE A 226 20.75 19.81 -11.76
C ILE A 226 20.32 19.05 -10.51
N PHE A 227 20.68 17.78 -10.38
CA PHE A 227 20.27 16.98 -9.23
C PHE A 227 20.92 17.47 -7.92
N ASP A 228 22.17 17.93 -7.99
CA ASP A 228 22.87 18.49 -6.83
C ASP A 228 22.21 19.78 -6.31
N GLU A 229 21.59 20.60 -7.18
CA GLU A 229 20.81 21.79 -6.77
C GLU A 229 19.58 21.44 -5.92
N PHE A 230 18.93 20.31 -6.22
CA PHE A 230 17.73 19.84 -5.50
C PHE A 230 18.03 18.97 -4.27
N ARG A 231 19.30 18.61 -4.04
CA ARG A 231 19.76 17.81 -2.89
C ARG A 231 19.84 18.60 -1.58
N VAL A 232 19.73 19.93 -1.67
CA VAL A 232 20.02 20.89 -0.58
C VAL A 232 18.77 21.29 0.23
N TRP A 233 17.58 20.79 -0.11
CA TRP A 233 16.31 21.18 0.50
C TRP A 233 15.63 20.08 1.29
#